data_AF-A0A0P1ANE0-F1
#
_entry.id   AF-A0A0P1ANE0-F1
#
_cell.length_a   1.000
_cell.length_b   1.000
_cell.length_c   1.000
_cell.angle_alpha   90.00
_cell.angle_beta   90.00
_cell.angle_gamma   90.00
#
_symmetry.space_group_name_H-M   'P 1'
#
loop_
_entity.id
_entity.type
_entity.pdbx_description
1 polymer ?
#
loop_
_entity_poly.entity_id
_entity_poly.type
_entity_poly.pdbx_seq_one_letter_code
_entity_poly.pdbx_strand_id
1 'polypeptide(L)' 'MLLTFLEKLPLSQGGKVFVGTSICLAICAYPVLRKQQKAGHDLFSSERPQDIVDQEVNARREKLNIE' A
#
# COMPACT_ATOMS: atom_id res chain seq x y z
N MET A 1 -8.14 17.88 -15.46
CA MET A 1 -8.07 16.90 -16.58
C MET A 1 -8.84 15.61 -16.31
N LEU A 2 -8.90 15.09 -15.06
CA LEU A 2 -9.59 13.82 -14.76
C LEU A 2 -11.13 13.93 -14.85
N LEU A 3 -11.69 15.07 -14.44
CA LEU A 3 -13.12 15.40 -14.57
C LEU A 3 -13.60 15.40 -16.03
N THR A 4 -12.78 15.94 -16.93
CA THR A 4 -13.07 16.02 -18.37
C THR A 4 -13.08 14.65 -19.06
N PHE A 5 -12.35 13.67 -18.52
CA PHE A 5 -12.40 12.28 -18.98
C PHE A 5 -13.67 11.55 -18.49
N LEU A 6 -14.12 11.84 -17.27
CA LEU A 6 -15.35 11.27 -16.72
C LEU A 6 -16.62 11.77 -17.43
N GLU A 7 -16.59 12.98 -17.97
CA GLU A 7 -17.71 13.55 -18.74
C GLU A 7 -17.90 12.92 -20.11
N LYS A 8 -16.83 12.38 -20.73
CA LYS A 8 -16.89 11.71 -22.03
C LYS A 8 -17.39 10.27 -21.98
N LEU A 9 -17.53 9.68 -20.80
CA LEU A 9 -18.13 8.36 -20.65
C LEU A 9 -19.66 8.48 -20.76
N PRO A 10 -20.34 7.70 -21.62
CA PRO A 10 -21.79 7.69 -21.79
C PRO A 10 -22.48 6.98 -20.60
N LEU A 11 -22.06 7.30 -19.38
CA LEU A 11 -22.65 6.81 -18.15
C LEU A 11 -23.72 7.79 -17.68
N SER A 12 -24.87 7.24 -17.33
CA SER A 12 -25.88 7.98 -16.56
C SER A 12 -25.25 8.60 -15.30
N GLN A 13 -25.86 9.67 -14.77
CA GLN A 13 -25.38 10.35 -13.57
C GLN A 13 -25.11 9.37 -12.42
N GLY A 14 -25.94 8.33 -12.25
CA GLY A 14 -25.71 7.25 -11.28
C GLY A 14 -24.46 6.42 -11.55
N GLY A 15 -24.13 6.15 -12.83
CA GLY A 15 -22.91 5.43 -13.22
C GLY A 15 -21.64 6.23 -12.94
N LYS A 16 -21.67 7.56 -13.13
CA LYS A 16 -20.54 8.43 -12.78
C LYS A 16 -20.27 8.43 -11.27
N VAL A 17 -21.32 8.48 -10.46
CA VAL A 17 -21.22 8.39 -8.99
C VAL A 17 -20.65 7.04 -8.58
N PHE A 18 -21.17 5.93 -9.12
CA PHE A 18 -20.68 4.59 -8.80
C PHE A 18 -19.19 4.40 -9.12
N VAL A 19 -18.75 4.85 -10.29
CA VAL A 19 -17.32 4.78 -10.69
C VAL A 19 -16.46 5.64 -9.77
N GLY A 20 -16.90 6.87 -9.45
CA GLY A 20 -16.17 7.72 -8.49
C GLY A 20 -16.05 7.09 -7.10
N THR A 21 -17.15 6.56 -6.56
CA THR A 21 -17.18 5.93 -5.23
C THR A 21 -16.33 4.67 -5.18
N SER A 22 -16.41 3.80 -6.19
CA SER A 22 -15.60 2.57 -6.24
C SER A 22 -14.11 2.85 -6.35
N ILE A 23 -13.69 3.84 -7.13
CA ILE A 23 -12.28 4.27 -7.21
C ILE A 23 -11.79 4.81 -5.85
N CYS A 24 -12.58 5.67 -5.19
CA CYS A 24 -12.23 6.18 -3.86
C CYS A 24 -12.08 5.05 -2.84
N LEU A 25 -13.01 4.09 -2.81
CA LEU A 25 -12.93 2.94 -1.93
C LEU A 25 -11.71 2.07 -2.21
N ALA A 26 -11.39 1.83 -3.49
CA ALA A 26 -10.23 1.04 -3.89
C ALA A 26 -8.91 1.70 -3.45
N ILE A 27 -8.79 3.03 -3.60
CA ILE A 27 -7.61 3.79 -3.15
C ILE A 27 -7.47 3.72 -1.62
N CYS A 28 -8.57 3.89 -0.88
CA CYS A 28 -8.55 3.79 0.58
C CYS A 28 -8.24 2.37 1.08
N ALA A 29 -8.69 1.34 0.36
CA ALA A 29 -8.45 -0.06 0.71
C ALA A 29 -7.03 -0.55 0.33
N TYR A 30 -6.40 0.03 -0.68
CA TYR A 30 -5.07 -0.35 -1.17
C TYR A 30 -4.01 -0.45 -0.05
N PRO A 31 -3.79 0.57 0.81
CA PRO A 31 -2.78 0.48 1.86
C PRO A 31 -3.09 -0.59 2.90
N VAL A 32 -4.36 -0.94 3.13
CA VAL A 32 -4.76 -1.97 4.10
C VAL A 32 -4.44 -3.37 3.57
N LEU A 33 -4.63 -3.61 2.28
CA LEU A 33 -4.40 -4.92 1.66
C LEU A 33 -2.94 -5.15 1.26
N ARG A 34 -2.22 -4.09 0.86
CA ARG A 34 -0.85 -4.21 0.33
C ARG A 34 0.26 -3.95 1.33
N LYS A 35 0.02 -3.23 2.44
CA LYS A 35 1.05 -3.10 3.47
C LYS A 35 1.15 -4.40 4.26
N GLN A 36 2.20 -5.18 4.00
CA GLN A 36 2.53 -6.37 4.80
C GLN A 36 2.78 -6.01 6.27
N GLN A 37 3.39 -4.85 6.52
CA GLN A 37 3.72 -4.38 7.85
C GLN A 37 2.82 -3.19 8.20
N LYS A 38 1.87 -3.43 9.10
CA LYS A 38 1.03 -2.36 9.65
C LYS A 38 1.86 -1.55 10.64
N ALA A 39 1.76 -0.22 10.57
CA ALA A 39 2.47 0.66 11.50
C ALA A 39 2.12 0.27 12.94
N GLY A 40 3.15 0.02 13.76
CA GLY A 40 2.99 -0.42 15.15
C GLY A 40 2.96 -1.94 15.37
N HIS A 41 2.79 -2.76 14.33
CA HIS A 41 2.78 -4.23 14.48
C HIS A 41 4.13 -4.78 14.98
N ASP A 42 5.23 -4.10 14.68
CA ASP A 42 6.56 -4.52 15.12
C ASP A 42 7.02 -3.94 16.45
N LEU A 43 6.26 -3.01 17.02
CA LEU A 43 6.57 -2.50 18.35
C LEU A 43 6.26 -3.55 19.44
N PHE A 44 5.51 -4.60 19.08
CA PHE A 44 5.09 -5.69 19.98
C PHE A 44 5.36 -7.08 19.41
N SER A 45 6.10 -7.20 18.30
CA SER A 45 6.45 -8.49 17.72
C SER A 45 7.66 -9.07 18.45
N SER A 46 7.42 -9.60 19.65
CA SER A 46 8.42 -10.32 20.46
C SER A 46 8.92 -11.63 19.79
N GLU A 47 8.34 -12.00 18.64
CA GLU A 47 8.55 -13.26 17.95
C GLU A 47 9.09 -13.08 16.52
N ARG A 48 9.61 -11.89 16.14
CA ARG A 48 10.22 -11.73 14.81
C ARG A 48 11.27 -12.85 14.63
N PRO A 49 11.11 -13.74 13.63
CA PRO A 49 12.04 -14.83 13.39
C PRO A 49 13.44 -14.27 13.19
N GLN A 50 14.42 -14.85 13.88
CA GLN A 50 15.82 -14.42 13.84
C GLN A 50 16.32 -14.24 12.40
N ASP A 51 15.89 -15.13 11.50
CA ASP A 51 16.23 -15.13 10.07
C ASP A 51 15.89 -13.81 9.36
N ILE A 52 14.80 -13.14 9.72
CA ILE A 52 14.39 -11.87 9.11
C ILE A 52 15.27 -10.72 9.63
N VAL A 53 15.60 -10.75 10.92
CA VAL A 53 16.49 -9.76 11.55
C VAL A 53 17.88 -9.87 10.95
N ASP A 54 18.39 -11.09 10.81
CA ASP A 54 19.72 -11.35 10.25
C ASP A 54 19.78 -10.95 8.77
N GLN A 55 18.71 -11.17 7.99
CA GLN A 55 18.60 -10.68 6.62
C GLN A 55 18.62 -9.14 6.54
N GLU A 56 17.89 -8.44 7.41
CA GLU A 56 17.92 -6.96 7.45
C GLU A 56 19.30 -6.43 7.84
N VAL A 57 19.97 -7.06 8.82
CA VAL A 57 21.31 -6.67 9.27
C VAL A 57 22.33 -6.88 8.17
N ASN A 58 22.31 -8.03 7.50
CA ASN A 58 23.22 -8.33 6.39
C ASN A 58 23.00 -7.38 5.20
N ALA A 59 21.75 -7.13 4.82
CA ALA A 59 21.42 -6.17 3.77
C ALA A 59 21.85 -4.74 4.12
N ARG A 60 21.93 -4.40 5.42
CA ARG A 60 22.41 -3.10 5.89
C ARG A 60 23.94 -3.02 5.91
N ARG A 61 24.63 -4.12 6.26
CA ARG A 61 26.10 -4.24 6.22
C ARG A 61 26.64 -4.15 4.81
N GLU A 62 26.02 -4.85 3.86
CA GLU A 62 26.37 -4.77 2.43
C GLU A 62 26.28 -3.34 1.90
N LYS A 63 25.22 -2.60 2.27
CA LYS A 63 25.05 -1.19 1.86
C LYS A 63 26.09 -0.25 2.45
N LEU A 64 26.68 -0.61 3.59
CA LEU A 64 27.68 0.18 4.29
C LEU A 64 29.12 -0.28 3.95
N ASN A 65 29.28 -1.33 3.13
CA ASN A 65 30.56 -1.99 2.84
C ASN A 65 31.36 -2.34 4.12
N ILE A 66 30.65 -2.82 5.13
CA ILE A 66 31.26 -3.29 6.37
C ILE A 66 31.20 -4.82 6.31
N GLU A 67 32.36 -5.47 6.13
CA GLU A 67 32.51 -6.93 6.27
C GLU A 67 32.25 -7.37 7.72
#